data_AF-A0A4T3F3Y4-F1
#
_entry.id   AF-A0A4T3F3Y4-F1
#
_cell.length_a   1.000
_cell.length_b   1.000
_cell.length_c   1.000
_cell.angle_alpha   90.00
_cell.angle_beta   90.00
_cell.angle_gamma   90.00
#
_symmetry.space_group_name_H-M   'P 1'
#
loop_
_entity.id
_entity.type
_entity.pdbx_description
1 polymer ?
#
loop_
_entity_poly.entity_id
_entity_poly.type
_entity_poly.pdbx_seq_one_letter_code
_entity_poly.pdbx_strand_id
1 'polypeptide(L)'
;MSDKHAYDHGETCEEDEASEALARDRTDMAEDRTIMAVERTFAGWIRTAFAAIGIGLAFRVLFGELQPPWLAKAIASMFIGFAIFLALNAEKRARRSLERMKTHAVEGPDHPRFRLLAWGVSVGAAVLIAGLWILNDGDLTG
;
A
#
# COMPACT_ATOMS: atom_id res chain seq x y z
N MET A 1 -33.99 9.04 52.01
CA MET A 1 -34.68 9.99 51.11
C MET A 1 -33.79 10.10 49.88
N SER A 2 -34.22 9.53 48.76
CA SER A 2 -33.41 9.30 47.55
C SER A 2 -33.64 10.46 46.59
N ASP A 3 -32.62 11.30 46.40
CA ASP A 3 -32.67 12.35 45.40
C ASP A 3 -32.50 11.73 44.01
N LYS A 4 -33.64 11.58 43.33
CA LYS A 4 -33.72 11.29 41.91
C LYS A 4 -33.53 12.62 41.16
N HIS A 5 -32.29 13.00 40.88
CA HIS A 5 -32.02 13.95 39.80
C HIS A 5 -32.20 13.22 38.48
N ALA A 6 -33.44 13.23 38.00
CA ALA A 6 -33.80 12.89 36.64
C ALA A 6 -33.09 13.87 35.70
N TYR A 7 -32.30 13.35 34.76
CA TYR A 7 -31.86 14.12 33.61
C TYR A 7 -33.11 14.39 32.76
N ASP A 8 -33.62 15.60 32.89
CA ASP A 8 -34.67 16.17 32.06
C ASP A 8 -34.09 16.40 30.66
N HIS A 9 -34.53 15.61 29.69
CA HIS A 9 -34.20 15.80 28.28
C HIS A 9 -35.02 17.00 27.77
N GLY A 10 -34.54 18.19 28.07
CA GLY A 10 -35.00 19.43 27.46
C GLY A 10 -34.82 19.36 25.95
N GLU A 11 -35.77 19.94 25.22
CA GLU A 11 -35.83 20.03 23.76
C GLU A 11 -34.44 20.36 23.19
N THR A 12 -33.90 19.49 22.34
CA THR A 12 -32.68 19.79 21.57
C THR A 12 -32.98 21.00 20.70
N CYS A 13 -32.35 22.13 21.00
CA CYS A 13 -32.47 23.33 20.19
C CYS A 13 -31.96 23.01 18.77
N GLU A 14 -32.58 23.57 17.71
CA GLU A 14 -32.11 23.39 16.32
C GLU A 14 -30.61 23.75 16.14
N GLU A 15 -30.08 24.61 17.01
CA GLU A 15 -28.67 24.98 17.07
C GLU A 15 -27.74 23.81 17.45
N ASP A 16 -28.17 22.88 18.31
CA ASP A 16 -27.37 21.73 18.74
C ASP A 16 -27.24 20.71 17.60
N GLU A 17 -28.35 20.43 16.89
CA GLU A 17 -28.34 19.54 15.72
C GLU A 17 -27.47 20.10 14.58
N ALA A 18 -27.55 21.42 14.33
CA ALA A 18 -26.71 22.09 13.36
C ALA A 18 -25.22 22.05 13.74
N SER A 19 -24.90 22.22 15.02
CA SER A 19 -23.54 22.11 15.55
C SER A 19 -22.96 20.70 15.38
N GLU A 20 -23.74 19.66 15.70
CA GLU A 20 -23.33 18.27 15.52
C GLU A 20 -23.18 17.88 14.04
N ALA A 21 -24.03 18.40 13.15
CA ALA A 21 -23.90 18.19 11.71
C ALA A 21 -22.60 18.80 11.16
N LEU A 22 -22.28 20.04 11.57
CA LEU A 22 -21.03 20.72 11.21
C LEU A 22 -19.79 20.01 11.79
N ALA A 23 -19.90 19.44 12.99
CA ALA A 23 -18.82 18.66 13.59
C ALA A 23 -18.55 17.36 12.80
N ARG A 24 -19.59 16.69 12.31
CA ARG A 24 -19.48 15.50 11.44
C ARG A 24 -18.83 15.84 10.10
N ASP A 25 -19.33 16.86 9.40
CA ASP A 25 -18.79 17.29 8.10
C ASP A 25 -17.28 17.64 8.16
N ARG A 26 -16.86 18.31 9.25
CA ARG A 26 -15.43 18.58 9.50
C ARG A 26 -14.61 17.31 9.72
N THR A 27 -15.20 16.30 10.36
CA THR A 27 -14.55 15.01 10.62
C THR A 27 -14.39 14.24 9.31
N ASP A 28 -15.44 14.15 8.50
CA ASP A 28 -15.42 13.49 7.19
C ASP A 28 -14.38 14.14 6.26
N MET A 29 -14.36 15.49 6.21
CA MET A 29 -13.35 16.23 5.44
C MET A 29 -11.91 15.99 5.94
N ALA A 30 -11.72 15.73 7.23
CA ALA A 30 -10.41 15.40 7.80
C ALA A 30 -9.99 13.96 7.46
N GLU A 31 -10.93 13.01 7.44
CA GLU A 31 -10.70 11.62 7.03
C GLU A 31 -10.31 11.52 5.55
N ASP A 32 -11.03 12.21 4.66
CA ASP A 32 -10.73 12.23 3.23
C ASP A 32 -9.31 12.70 2.93
N ARG A 33 -8.84 13.75 3.62
CA ARG A 33 -7.46 14.24 3.50
C ARG A 33 -6.45 13.20 3.96
N THR A 34 -6.78 12.46 5.01
CA THR A 34 -5.92 11.39 5.53
C THR A 34 -5.84 10.22 4.55
N ILE A 35 -6.96 9.85 3.94
CA ILE A 35 -7.02 8.81 2.89
C ILE A 35 -6.18 9.22 1.69
N MET A 36 -6.35 10.44 1.17
CA MET A 36 -5.56 10.94 0.04
C MET A 36 -4.05 10.97 0.34
N ALA A 37 -3.67 11.30 1.58
CA ALA A 37 -2.28 11.25 2.01
C ALA A 37 -1.75 9.81 2.04
N VAL A 38 -2.54 8.85 2.54
CA VAL A 38 -2.18 7.43 2.54
C VAL A 38 -2.00 6.92 1.11
N GLU A 39 -2.92 7.23 0.20
CA GLU A 39 -2.84 6.89 -1.23
C GLU A 39 -1.55 7.40 -1.87
N ARG A 40 -1.19 8.66 -1.63
CA ARG A 40 0.04 9.26 -2.14
C ARG A 40 1.28 8.53 -1.61
N THR A 41 1.29 8.18 -0.32
CA THR A 41 2.39 7.40 0.24
C THR A 41 2.46 6.02 -0.39
N PHE A 42 1.33 5.32 -0.55
CA PHE A 42 1.28 4.02 -1.21
C PHE A 42 1.83 4.11 -2.65
N ALA A 43 1.37 5.05 -3.46
CA ALA A 43 1.85 5.26 -4.81
C ALA A 43 3.36 5.58 -4.85
N GLY A 44 3.86 6.34 -3.86
CA GLY A 44 5.29 6.60 -3.70
C GLY A 44 6.11 5.33 -3.49
N TRP A 45 5.62 4.41 -2.65
CA TRP A 45 6.29 3.12 -2.41
C TRP A 45 6.20 2.17 -3.61
N ILE A 46 5.08 2.17 -4.34
CA ILE A 46 4.96 1.38 -5.58
C ILE A 46 5.94 1.90 -6.64
N ARG A 47 6.14 3.22 -6.75
CA ARG A 47 7.14 3.81 -7.64
C ARG A 47 8.55 3.33 -7.31
N THR A 48 8.94 3.33 -6.03
CA THR A 48 10.28 2.86 -5.63
C THR A 48 10.44 1.35 -5.85
N ALA A 49 9.37 0.56 -5.71
CA ALA A 49 9.40 -0.85 -6.07
C ALA A 49 9.67 -1.05 -7.57
N PHE A 50 8.96 -0.35 -8.47
CA PHE A 50 9.22 -0.44 -9.91
C PHE A 50 10.62 0.07 -10.29
N ALA A 51 11.12 1.12 -9.65
CA ALA A 51 12.49 1.59 -9.85
C ALA A 51 13.52 0.51 -9.46
N ALA A 52 13.32 -0.18 -8.34
CA ALA A 52 14.18 -1.29 -7.92
C ALA A 52 14.15 -2.45 -8.93
N ILE A 53 12.97 -2.80 -9.47
CA ILE A 53 12.85 -3.82 -10.55
C ILE A 53 13.65 -3.37 -11.78
N GLY A 54 13.46 -2.13 -12.24
CA GLY A 54 14.16 -1.58 -13.40
C GLY A 54 15.67 -1.59 -13.23
N ILE A 55 16.17 -1.22 -12.04
CA ILE A 55 17.59 -1.28 -11.70
C ILE A 55 18.10 -2.73 -11.72
N GLY A 56 17.36 -3.67 -11.15
CA GLY A 56 17.72 -5.10 -11.18
C GLY A 56 17.84 -5.64 -12.62
N LEU A 57 16.90 -5.29 -13.49
CA LEU A 57 16.94 -5.65 -14.91
C LEU A 57 18.10 -4.97 -15.65
N ALA A 58 18.34 -3.69 -15.39
CA ALA A 58 19.46 -2.95 -15.97
C ALA A 58 20.80 -3.58 -15.61
N PHE A 59 21.00 -4.02 -14.37
CA PHE A 59 22.20 -4.73 -13.95
C PHE A 59 22.36 -6.08 -14.65
N ARG A 60 21.27 -6.82 -14.85
CA ARG A 60 21.31 -8.10 -15.60
C ARG A 60 21.76 -7.90 -17.04
N VAL A 61 21.36 -6.79 -17.67
CA VAL A 61 21.78 -6.44 -19.03
C VAL A 61 23.23 -5.96 -19.03
N LEU A 62 23.59 -5.04 -18.14
CA LEU A 62 24.93 -4.46 -18.06
C LEU A 62 26.03 -5.49 -17.75
N PHE A 63 25.71 -6.47 -16.91
CA PHE A 63 26.66 -7.46 -16.40
C PHE A 63 26.38 -8.88 -16.90
N GLY A 64 25.58 -9.03 -17.96
CA GLY A 64 25.21 -10.33 -18.50
C GLY A 64 26.38 -11.20 -18.97
N GLU A 65 27.51 -10.59 -19.29
CA GLU A 65 28.74 -11.25 -19.73
C GLU A 65 29.78 -11.43 -18.61
N LEU A 66 29.48 -11.04 -17.37
CA LEU A 66 30.41 -11.24 -16.26
C LEU A 66 30.64 -12.74 -15.99
N GLN A 67 31.91 -13.10 -15.86
CA GLN A 67 32.33 -14.37 -15.26
C GLN A 67 32.39 -14.17 -13.73
N PRO A 68 31.63 -14.90 -12.89
CA PRO A 68 30.70 -15.99 -13.21
C PRO A 68 29.25 -15.52 -13.50
N PRO A 69 28.53 -16.19 -14.42
CA PRO A 69 27.26 -15.72 -14.98
C PRO A 69 26.09 -15.67 -13.97
N TRP A 70 26.19 -16.38 -12.85
CA TRP A 70 25.18 -16.37 -11.80
C TRP A 70 25.21 -15.09 -10.96
N LEU A 71 26.33 -14.34 -10.95
CA LEU A 71 26.49 -13.16 -10.11
C LEU A 71 25.55 -12.02 -10.53
N ALA A 72 25.46 -11.77 -11.84
CA ALA A 72 24.53 -10.78 -12.39
C ALA A 72 23.06 -11.15 -12.10
N LYS A 73 22.73 -12.46 -12.16
CA LYS A 73 21.40 -12.95 -11.78
C LYS A 73 21.10 -12.73 -10.29
N ALA A 74 22.07 -13.00 -9.43
CA ALA A 74 21.94 -12.85 -7.99
C ALA A 74 21.65 -11.38 -7.61
N ILE A 75 22.42 -10.43 -8.15
CA ILE A 75 22.22 -8.99 -7.91
C ILE A 75 20.86 -8.55 -8.43
N ALA A 76 20.47 -8.96 -9.64
CA ALA A 76 19.16 -8.63 -10.21
C ALA A 76 18.02 -9.18 -9.33
N SER A 77 18.12 -10.45 -8.89
CA SER A 77 17.14 -11.09 -8.02
C SER A 77 17.03 -10.41 -6.65
N MET A 78 18.12 -9.88 -6.12
CA MET A 78 18.13 -9.11 -4.87
C MET A 78 17.32 -7.81 -5.01
N PHE A 79 17.55 -7.05 -6.08
CA PHE A 79 16.79 -5.81 -6.34
C PHE A 79 15.31 -6.08 -6.62
N ILE A 80 14.99 -7.13 -7.37
CA ILE A 80 13.59 -7.53 -7.64
C ILE A 80 12.93 -8.04 -6.35
N GLY A 81 13.64 -8.80 -5.51
CA GLY A 81 13.17 -9.21 -4.19
C GLY A 81 12.94 -8.04 -3.24
N PHE A 82 13.81 -7.03 -3.28
CA PHE A 82 13.61 -5.78 -2.54
C PHE A 82 12.37 -5.03 -3.00
N ALA A 83 12.05 -5.06 -4.29
CA ALA A 83 10.80 -4.49 -4.81
C ALA A 83 9.54 -5.19 -4.24
N ILE A 84 9.57 -6.52 -4.11
CA ILE A 84 8.50 -7.29 -3.45
C ILE A 84 8.35 -6.81 -2.00
N PHE A 85 9.47 -6.68 -1.27
CA PHE A 85 9.47 -6.19 0.09
C PHE A 85 8.84 -4.78 0.19
N LEU A 86 9.23 -3.85 -0.68
CA LEU A 86 8.65 -2.49 -0.71
C LEU A 86 7.15 -2.52 -0.97
N ALA A 87 6.66 -3.31 -1.94
CA ALA A 87 5.24 -3.42 -2.26
C ALA A 87 4.42 -3.96 -1.07
N LEU A 88 4.90 -5.01 -0.40
CA LEU A 88 4.22 -5.60 0.76
C LEU A 88 4.22 -4.66 1.98
N ASN A 89 5.30 -3.92 2.20
CA ASN A 89 5.35 -2.92 3.28
C ASN A 89 4.40 -1.75 3.00
N ALA A 90 4.28 -1.31 1.75
CA ALA A 90 3.32 -0.27 1.36
C ALA A 90 1.88 -0.67 1.69
N GLU A 91 1.51 -1.91 1.35
CA GLU A 91 0.19 -2.47 1.64
C GLU A 91 -0.08 -2.55 3.15
N LYS A 92 0.84 -3.15 3.93
CA LYS A 92 0.70 -3.27 5.38
C LYS A 92 0.55 -1.90 6.04
N ARG A 93 1.34 -0.92 5.60
CA ARG A 93 1.28 0.45 6.12
C ARG A 93 -0.04 1.13 5.78
N ALA A 94 -0.51 1.01 4.53
CA ALA A 94 -1.79 1.57 4.11
C ALA A 94 -2.96 0.96 4.89
N ARG A 95 -2.99 -0.38 5.05
CA ARG A 95 -4.01 -1.06 5.85
C ARG A 95 -4.03 -0.56 7.29
N ARG A 96 -2.88 -0.55 7.95
CA ARG A 96 -2.78 -0.15 9.36
C ARG A 96 -3.23 1.30 9.59
N SER A 97 -2.99 2.19 8.63
CA SER A 97 -3.47 3.57 8.69
C SER A 97 -4.99 3.67 8.52
N LEU A 98 -5.56 2.91 7.56
CA LEU A 98 -7.00 2.94 7.26
C LEU A 98 -7.86 2.18 8.30
N GLU A 99 -7.35 1.09 8.87
CA GLU A 99 -8.03 0.32 9.92
C GLU A 99 -8.36 1.14 11.17
N ARG A 100 -7.57 2.20 11.46
CA ARG A 100 -7.81 3.07 12.61
C ARG A 100 -8.97 4.06 12.43
N MET A 101 -9.37 4.35 11.19
CA MET A 101 -10.43 5.33 10.87
C MET A 101 -11.79 4.65 10.65
N LYS A 102 -11.80 3.35 10.34
CA LYS A 102 -13.00 2.54 10.08
C LYS A 102 -13.95 2.34 11.28
N THR A 103 -13.68 2.93 12.43
CA THR A 103 -14.58 2.84 13.59
C THR A 103 -15.83 3.71 13.43
N HIS A 104 -15.86 4.69 12.51
CA HIS A 104 -16.98 5.62 12.38
C HIS A 104 -17.59 5.80 10.98
N ALA A 105 -16.96 5.32 9.89
CA ALA A 105 -17.51 5.45 8.54
C ALA A 105 -17.97 4.10 7.96
N VAL A 106 -19.29 3.90 7.95
CA VAL A 106 -19.97 3.07 6.95
C VAL A 106 -19.83 3.82 5.62
N GLU A 107 -19.32 3.16 4.58
CA GLU A 107 -19.03 3.68 3.23
C GLU A 107 -17.67 4.39 3.03
N GLY A 108 -16.57 3.61 3.02
CA GLY A 108 -15.25 4.05 2.56
C GLY A 108 -14.72 3.18 1.41
N PRO A 109 -14.17 3.75 0.31
CA PRO A 109 -13.93 3.04 -0.96
C PRO A 109 -13.04 1.80 -0.87
N ASP A 110 -13.50 0.71 -1.48
CA ASP A 110 -12.77 -0.47 -1.98
C ASP A 110 -11.27 -0.64 -1.58
N HIS A 111 -11.05 -1.08 -0.34
CA HIS A 111 -9.80 -1.72 0.10
C HIS A 111 -9.21 -2.84 -0.81
N PRO A 112 -9.96 -3.52 -1.71
CA PRO A 112 -9.37 -4.50 -2.62
C PRO A 112 -8.29 -3.92 -3.55
N ARG A 113 -8.34 -2.62 -3.89
CA ARG A 113 -7.48 -2.04 -4.94
C ARG A 113 -6.00 -1.94 -4.53
N PHE A 114 -5.69 -1.51 -3.30
CA PHE A 114 -4.30 -1.49 -2.81
C PHE A 114 -3.71 -2.90 -2.71
N ARG A 115 -4.53 -3.87 -2.28
CA ARG A 115 -4.11 -5.28 -2.23
C ARG A 115 -3.77 -5.78 -3.62
N LEU A 116 -4.67 -5.56 -4.57
CA LEU A 116 -4.54 -6.03 -5.94
C LEU A 116 -3.28 -5.47 -6.60
N LEU A 117 -3.00 -4.18 -6.40
CA LEU A 117 -1.79 -3.54 -6.92
C LEU A 117 -0.51 -4.10 -6.29
N ALA A 118 -0.46 -4.19 -4.95
CA ALA A 118 0.72 -4.70 -4.26
C ALA A 118 1.00 -6.17 -4.63
N TRP A 119 -0.04 -7.01 -4.61
CA TRP A 119 0.06 -8.41 -5.02
C TRP A 119 0.40 -8.56 -6.50
N GLY A 120 -0.16 -7.73 -7.38
CA GLY A 120 0.17 -7.72 -8.81
C GLY A 120 1.65 -7.43 -9.04
N VAL A 121 2.20 -6.41 -8.37
CA VAL A 121 3.64 -6.11 -8.42
C VAL A 121 4.47 -7.26 -7.85
N SER A 122 4.08 -7.83 -6.71
CA SER A 122 4.80 -8.94 -6.09
C SER A 122 4.80 -10.20 -6.96
N VAL A 123 3.66 -10.57 -7.55
CA VAL A 123 3.55 -11.71 -8.47
C VAL A 123 4.37 -11.46 -9.73
N GLY A 124 4.26 -10.28 -10.34
CA GLY A 124 5.08 -9.92 -11.51
C GLY A 124 6.58 -10.00 -11.23
N ALA A 125 7.01 -9.47 -10.08
CA ALA A 125 8.40 -9.56 -9.63
C ALA A 125 8.84 -11.01 -9.37
N ALA A 126 7.99 -11.86 -8.76
CA ALA A 126 8.28 -13.27 -8.56
C ALA A 126 8.39 -14.02 -9.90
N VAL A 127 7.53 -13.72 -10.87
CA VAL A 127 7.62 -14.26 -12.23
C VAL A 127 8.90 -13.82 -12.93
N LEU A 128 9.34 -12.57 -12.76
CA LEU A 128 10.63 -12.11 -13.29
C LEU A 128 11.82 -12.86 -12.69
N ILE A 129 11.81 -13.09 -11.36
CA ILE A 129 12.85 -13.90 -10.71
C ILE A 129 12.82 -15.32 -11.27
N ALA A 130 11.64 -15.95 -11.34
CA ALA A 130 11.50 -17.30 -11.88
C ALA A 130 11.98 -17.38 -13.33
N GLY A 131 11.58 -16.45 -14.19
CA GLY A 131 12.04 -16.37 -15.57
C GLY A 131 13.55 -16.18 -15.68
N LEU A 132 14.16 -15.36 -14.84
CA LEU A 132 15.61 -15.12 -14.84
C LEU A 132 16.43 -16.38 -14.54
N TRP A 133 15.91 -17.25 -13.67
CA TRP A 133 16.57 -18.51 -13.32
C TRP A 133 16.19 -19.61 -14.32
N ILE A 134 14.90 -19.86 -14.54
CA ILE A 134 14.40 -20.96 -15.40
C ILE A 134 14.78 -20.77 -16.87
N LEU A 135 14.60 -19.57 -17.44
CA LEU A 135 14.87 -19.35 -18.87
C LEU A 135 16.36 -19.28 -19.17
N ASN A 136 17.20 -18.96 -18.19
CA ASN A 136 18.64 -18.89 -18.39
C ASN A 136 19.36 -20.20 -18.07
N ASP A 137 18.77 -21.06 -17.25
CA ASP A 137 19.31 -22.41 -17.02
C ASP A 137 19.00 -23.35 -18.21
N GLY A 138 18.15 -22.90 -19.15
CA GLY A 138 18.04 -23.41 -20.52
C GLY A 138 18.94 -22.63 -21.47
N ASP A 139 19.98 -23.28 -21.95
CA ASP A 139 20.97 -22.82 -22.92
C ASP A 139 20.43 -21.89 -24.02
N LEU A 140 20.95 -20.66 -24.09
CA LEU A 140 20.98 -19.84 -25.30
C LEU A 140 22.43 -19.63 -25.74
N THR A 141 23.26 -20.67 -25.63
CA THR A 141 24.40 -20.83 -26.54
C THR A 141 23.91 -21.47 -27.82
N GLY A 142 23.49 -20.62 -28.74
CA GLY A 142 23.46 -20.85 -30.18
C GLY A 142 24.03 -19.62 -30.85
#